data_AF-A0A2H6N769-F1
#
_entry.id   AF-A0A2H6N769-F1
#
_cell.length_a   1.000
_cell.length_b   1.000
_cell.length_c   1.000
_cell.angle_alpha   90.00
_cell.angle_beta   90.00
_cell.angle_gamma   90.00
#
_symmetry.space_group_name_H-M   'P 1'
#
loop_
_entity.id
_entity.type
_entity.pdbx_description
1 polymer ?
#
loop_
_entity_poly.entity_id
_entity_poly.type
_entity_poly.pdbx_seq_one_letter_code
_entity_poly.pdbx_strand_id
1 'polypeptide(L)'
;YKMFYRWHLPPARIARMFKNKSDKCWKCHQIPGSYYHMWWTCPEAKRYWTRIHTWLEKMIKRHIDFKPEIFLLRIIPEIYSKELKYLIVNVLTAAKIVFAKNW
;
A
#
# COMPACT_ATOMS: atom_id res chain seq x y z
N TYR A 1 12.06 2.70 0.07
CA TYR A 1 12.28 1.52 0.95
C TYR A 1 12.38 1.89 2.44
N LYS A 2 13.15 2.92 2.82
CA LYS A 2 13.43 3.27 4.24
C LYS A 2 12.26 3.82 5.08
N MET A 3 11.16 4.28 4.46
CA MET A 3 10.06 4.96 5.17
C MET A 3 9.11 3.98 5.89
N PHE A 4 8.88 2.79 5.33
CA PHE A 4 7.86 1.84 5.82
C PHE A 4 8.20 1.19 7.17
N TYR A 5 9.49 0.91 7.41
CA TYR A 5 9.92 0.19 8.62
C TYR A 5 10.23 1.09 9.81
N ARG A 6 10.46 2.39 9.60
CA ARG A 6 10.89 3.32 10.66
C ARG A 6 9.73 3.98 11.40
N TRP A 7 8.63 4.27 10.72
CA TRP A 7 7.58 5.13 11.29
C TRP A 7 6.27 4.41 11.62
N HIS A 8 5.97 3.28 10.97
CA HIS A 8 4.70 2.57 11.16
C HIS A 8 4.91 1.14 11.66
N LEU A 9 4.71 0.94 12.96
CA LEU A 9 4.69 -0.40 13.55
C LEU A 9 3.27 -0.99 13.41
N PRO A 10 3.11 -2.19 12.80
CA PRO A 10 1.81 -2.83 12.70
C PRO A 10 1.29 -3.28 14.08
N PRO A 11 -0.02 -3.26 14.34
CA PRO A 11 -0.66 -3.73 15.57
C PRO A 11 -0.19 -5.11 16.00
N ALA A 12 -0.06 -6.05 15.06
CA ALA A 12 0.43 -7.40 15.35
C ALA A 12 1.86 -7.41 15.93
N ARG A 13 2.72 -6.47 15.51
CA ARG A 13 4.06 -6.30 16.08
C ARG A 13 4.03 -5.57 17.42
N ILE A 14 3.13 -4.59 17.57
CA ILE A 14 2.94 -3.83 18.82
C ILE A 14 2.44 -4.75 19.93
N ALA A 15 1.43 -5.58 19.67
CA ALA A 15 0.87 -6.53 20.63
C ALA A 15 1.92 -7.55 21.13
N ARG A 16 2.88 -7.92 20.28
CA ARG A 16 4.01 -8.77 20.67
C ARG A 16 5.01 -8.05 21.60
N MET A 17 5.15 -6.73 21.48
CA MET A 17 6.01 -5.92 22.34
C MET A 17 5.32 -5.56 23.66
N PHE A 18 4.00 -5.33 23.63
CA PHE A 18 3.20 -4.86 24.75
C PHE A 18 1.96 -5.75 24.94
N LYS A 19 1.94 -6.54 26.01
CA LYS A 19 0.90 -7.55 26.30
C LYS A 19 -0.52 -6.99 26.42
N ASN A 20 -0.69 -5.69 26.67
CA ASN A 20 -1.98 -5.02 26.84
C ASN A 20 -2.51 -4.35 25.55
N LYS A 21 -1.83 -4.49 24.42
CA LYS A 21 -2.25 -3.90 23.14
C LYS A 21 -2.93 -4.95 22.27
N SER A 22 -4.01 -4.55 21.61
CA SER A 22 -4.68 -5.40 20.63
C SER A 22 -3.82 -5.55 19.38
N ASP A 23 -3.79 -6.76 18.83
CA ASP A 23 -3.17 -7.08 17.56
C ASP A 23 -4.07 -6.76 16.36
N LYS A 24 -5.34 -6.40 16.59
CA LYS A 24 -6.33 -6.15 15.54
C LYS A 24 -5.94 -4.96 14.66
N CYS A 25 -6.29 -5.08 13.38
CA CYS A 25 -6.12 -4.01 12.39
C CYS A 25 -6.85 -2.72 12.82
N TRP A 26 -6.16 -1.58 12.82
CA TRP A 26 -6.75 -0.28 13.15
C TRP A 26 -7.79 0.22 12.14
N LYS A 27 -7.85 -0.37 10.95
CA LYS A 27 -8.81 0.02 9.90
C LYS A 27 -10.08 -0.82 10.00
N CYS A 28 -9.97 -2.13 9.83
CA CYS A 28 -11.15 -3.01 9.79
C CYS A 28 -11.53 -3.62 11.15
N HIS A 29 -10.66 -3.59 12.17
CA HIS A 29 -10.91 -4.14 13.51
C HIS A 29 -11.27 -5.65 13.55
N GLN A 30 -11.02 -6.41 12.47
CA GLN A 30 -11.45 -7.81 12.35
C GLN A 30 -10.33 -8.81 12.63
N ILE A 31 -9.20 -8.69 11.91
CA ILE A 31 -8.10 -9.65 11.97
C ILE A 31 -6.79 -8.98 12.41
N PRO A 32 -5.75 -9.75 12.78
CA PRO A 32 -4.47 -9.18 13.15
C PRO A 32 -3.92 -8.24 12.08
N GLY A 33 -3.58 -7.02 12.48
CA GLY A 33 -3.03 -5.99 11.63
C GLY A 33 -1.58 -6.29 11.28
N SER A 34 -1.34 -7.27 10.41
CA SER A 34 -0.03 -7.44 9.77
C SER A 34 0.24 -6.31 8.79
N TYR A 35 1.51 -6.07 8.44
CA TYR A 35 1.85 -5.06 7.44
C TYR A 35 1.11 -5.31 6.11
N TYR A 36 1.17 -6.54 5.62
CA TYR A 36 0.51 -6.91 4.37
C TYR A 36 -1.01 -6.74 4.45
N HIS A 37 -1.61 -7.06 5.60
CA HIS A 37 -3.03 -6.81 5.77
C HIS A 37 -3.36 -5.32 5.71
N MET A 38 -2.73 -4.51 6.54
CA MET A 38 -3.08 -3.09 6.65
C MET A 38 -2.80 -2.29 5.37
N TRP A 39 -1.81 -2.71 4.58
CA TRP A 39 -1.44 -2.04 3.33
C TRP A 39 -2.09 -2.62 2.09
N TRP A 40 -2.58 -3.86 2.10
CA TRP A 40 -3.08 -4.51 0.89
C TRP A 40 -4.40 -5.23 1.09
N THR A 41 -4.44 -6.26 1.95
CA THR A 41 -5.61 -7.16 2.01
C THR A 41 -6.77 -6.62 2.85
N CYS A 42 -6.54 -5.60 3.67
CA CYS A 42 -7.58 -4.92 4.42
C CYS A 42 -8.64 -4.34 3.46
N PRO A 43 -9.95 -4.50 3.73
CA PRO A 43 -11.00 -3.93 2.88
C PRO A 43 -10.84 -2.43 2.60
N GLU A 44 -10.46 -1.65 3.63
CA GLU A 44 -10.24 -0.20 3.47
C GLU A 44 -8.99 0.10 2.63
N ALA A 45 -7.92 -0.67 2.80
CA ALA A 45 -6.73 -0.56 1.95
C ALA A 45 -7.05 -0.92 0.50
N LYS A 46 -7.79 -2.00 0.28
CA LYS A 46 -8.21 -2.45 -1.05
C LYS A 46 -9.05 -1.38 -1.75
N ARG A 47 -10.03 -0.79 -1.05
CA ARG A 47 -10.83 0.33 -1.58
C ARG A 47 -9.96 1.51 -2.01
N TYR A 48 -8.98 1.89 -1.20
CA TYR A 48 -8.04 2.95 -1.54
C TYR A 48 -7.23 2.60 -2.80
N TRP A 49 -6.59 1.44 -2.81
CA TRP A 49 -5.74 1.03 -3.93
C TRP A 49 -6.50 0.81 -5.23
N THR A 50 -7.74 0.33 -5.17
CA THR A 50 -8.60 0.22 -6.35
C THR A 50 -8.85 1.59 -6.98
N ARG A 51 -9.09 2.64 -6.18
CA ARG A 51 -9.25 4.02 -6.71
C ARG A 51 -7.97 4.51 -7.40
N ILE A 52 -6.81 4.29 -6.76
CA ILE A 52 -5.52 4.68 -7.32
C ILE A 52 -5.23 3.90 -8.61
N HIS A 53 -5.53 2.61 -8.64
CA HIS A 53 -5.38 1.73 -9.82
C HIS A 53 -6.24 2.21 -10.98
N THR A 54 -7.55 2.41 -10.76
CA THR A 54 -8.46 2.93 -11.79
C THR A 54 -8.01 4.30 -12.32
N TRP A 55 -7.54 5.18 -11.45
CA TRP A 55 -7.05 6.49 -11.87
C TRP A 55 -5.77 6.39 -12.71
N LEU A 56 -4.82 5.54 -12.28
CA LEU A 56 -3.59 5.27 -13.02
C LEU A 56 -3.86 4.72 -14.42
N GLU A 57 -4.74 3.74 -14.55
CA GLU A 57 -5.10 3.15 -15.84
C GLU A 57 -5.69 4.19 -16.79
N LYS A 58 -6.58 5.05 -16.28
CA LYS A 58 -7.17 6.16 -17.05
C LYS A 58 -6.10 7.15 -17.53
N MET A 59 -5.13 7.48 -16.67
CA MET A 59 -4.05 8.39 -17.02
C MET A 59 -3.14 7.84 -18.12
N ILE A 60 -2.70 6.59 -17.98
CA ILE A 60 -1.75 5.99 -18.93
C ILE A 60 -2.44 5.36 -20.14
N LYS A 61 -3.78 5.29 -20.14
CA LYS A 61 -4.62 4.67 -21.18
C LYS A 61 -4.22 3.22 -21.47
N ARG A 62 -3.82 2.48 -20.43
CA ARG A 62 -3.38 1.07 -20.50
C ARG A 62 -3.78 0.33 -19.23
N HIS A 63 -3.99 -0.97 -19.38
CA HIS A 63 -4.19 -1.86 -18.25
C HIS A 63 -2.90 -1.98 -17.42
N ILE A 64 -3.06 -2.02 -16.10
CA ILE A 64 -2.00 -2.29 -15.13
C ILE A 64 -2.46 -3.44 -14.25
N ASP A 65 -1.62 -4.44 -14.04
CA ASP A 65 -1.94 -5.51 -13.11
C ASP A 65 -2.16 -4.96 -11.68
N PHE A 66 -3.29 -5.30 -11.06
CA PHE A 66 -3.58 -4.93 -9.68
C PHE A 66 -2.86 -5.85 -8.68
N LYS A 67 -1.54 -5.68 -8.61
CA LYS A 67 -0.62 -6.56 -7.88
C LYS A 67 0.17 -5.79 -6.82
N PRO A 68 0.36 -6.35 -5.60
CA PRO A 68 1.11 -5.68 -4.54
C PRO A 68 2.57 -5.43 -4.93
N GLU A 69 3.15 -6.22 -5.83
CA GLU A 69 4.52 -6.05 -6.35
C GLU A 69 4.66 -4.70 -7.07
N ILE A 70 3.68 -4.33 -7.88
CA ILE A 70 3.65 -3.04 -8.58
C ILE A 70 3.32 -1.94 -7.56
N PHE A 71 2.20 -2.09 -6.87
CA PHE A 71 1.63 -1.02 -6.05
C PHE A 71 2.45 -0.75 -4.79
N LEU A 72 2.91 -1.78 -4.07
CA LEU A 72 3.64 -1.65 -2.81
C LEU A 72 5.16 -1.75 -3.00
N LEU A 73 5.65 -2.63 -3.87
CA LEU A 73 7.10 -2.86 -4.02
C LEU A 73 7.75 -2.08 -5.18
N ARG A 74 6.96 -1.46 -6.06
CA ARG A 74 7.44 -0.72 -7.25
C ARG A 74 8.21 -1.61 -8.24
N ILE A 75 7.87 -2.89 -8.31
CA ILE A 75 8.39 -3.83 -9.30
C ILE A 75 7.56 -3.63 -10.57
N ILE A 76 8.02 -2.74 -11.44
CA ILE A 76 7.30 -2.37 -12.67
C ILE A 76 7.82 -3.20 -13.84
N PRO A 77 6.94 -3.85 -14.62
CA PRO A 77 7.32 -4.61 -15.81
C PRO A 77 8.21 -3.83 -16.79
N GLU A 78 9.15 -4.52 -17.41
CA GLU A 78 10.09 -3.90 -18.35
C GLU A 78 9.41 -3.36 -19.62
N ILE A 79 8.23 -3.86 -19.95
CA ILE A 79 7.41 -3.45 -21.11
C ILE A 79 6.97 -1.97 -21.09
N TYR A 80 7.05 -1.30 -19.93
CA TYR A 80 6.69 0.12 -19.83
C TYR A 80 7.88 1.03 -20.25
N SER A 81 7.59 2.11 -20.97
CA SER A 81 8.60 3.11 -21.33
C SER A 81 9.20 3.77 -20.08
N LYS A 82 10.37 4.41 -20.20
CA LYS A 82 11.02 5.11 -19.08
C LYS A 82 10.12 6.20 -18.49
N GLU A 83 9.41 6.92 -19.34
CA GLU A 83 8.48 7.99 -18.98
C GLU A 83 7.29 7.45 -18.18
N LEU A 84 6.70 6.33 -18.64
CA LEU A 84 5.60 5.67 -17.93
C LEU A 84 6.06 5.11 -16.59
N LYS A 85 7.23 4.46 -16.54
CA LYS A 85 7.83 3.98 -15.29
C LYS A 85 8.02 5.13 -14.30
N TYR A 86 8.54 6.27 -14.75
CA TYR A 86 8.71 7.47 -13.92
C TYR A 86 7.37 7.99 -13.38
N LEU A 87 6.35 8.11 -14.25
CA LEU A 87 5.02 8.55 -13.84
C LEU A 87 4.39 7.62 -12.80
N ILE A 88 4.37 6.31 -13.08
CA ILE A 88 3.82 5.29 -12.18
C ILE A 88 4.53 5.34 -10.82
N VAL A 89 5.87 5.41 -10.82
CA VAL A 89 6.66 5.52 -9.60
C VAL A 89 6.28 6.73 -8.75
N ASN A 90 6.13 7.90 -9.36
CA ASN A 90 5.82 9.14 -8.64
C ASN A 90 4.41 9.11 -8.08
N VAL A 91 3.43 8.69 -8.87
CA VAL A 91 2.04 8.53 -8.41
C VAL A 91 1.96 7.54 -7.25
N LEU A 92 2.56 6.35 -7.39
CA LEU A 92 2.55 5.35 -6.32
C LEU A 92 3.27 5.82 -5.07
N THR A 93 4.33 6.63 -5.22
CA THR A 93 5.04 7.22 -4.08
C THR A 93 4.16 8.22 -3.34
N ALA A 94 3.50 9.14 -4.06
CA ALA A 94 2.55 10.08 -3.48
C ALA A 94 1.38 9.36 -2.82
N ALA A 95 0.80 8.36 -3.48
CA ALA A 95 -0.29 7.56 -2.95
C ALA A 95 0.10 6.84 -1.64
N LYS A 96 1.33 6.31 -1.52
CA LYS A 96 1.78 5.69 -0.27
C LYS A 96 1.94 6.71 0.86
N ILE A 97 2.45 7.90 0.55
CA ILE A 97 2.60 8.97 1.53
C ILE A 97 1.23 9.41 2.06
N VAL A 98 0.26 9.63 1.17
CA VAL A 98 -1.11 10.00 1.55
C VAL A 98 -1.78 8.89 2.36
N PHE A 99 -1.63 7.63 1.94
CA PHE A 99 -2.18 6.48 2.67
C PHE A 99 -1.58 6.34 4.07
N ALA A 100 -0.27 6.58 4.22
CA ALA A 100 0.43 6.56 5.50
C ALA A 100 0.07 7.74 6.42
N LYS A 101 -0.30 8.90 5.86
CA LYS A 101 -0.76 10.05 6.65
C LYS A 101 -2.17 9.85 7.18
N ASN A 102 -3.04 9.25 6.37
CA ASN A 102 -4.42 8.96 6.73
C ASN A 102 -4.55 7.56 7.39
N TRP A 103 -3.54 7.20 8.17
CA TRP A 103 -3.38 5.85 8.70
C TRP A 103 -4.34 5.54 9.84
#